data_AF-A0A0F9BHI1-F1
#
_entry.id   AF-A0A0F9BHI1-F1
#
_cell.length_a   1.000
_cell.length_b   1.000
_cell.length_c   1.000
_cell.angle_alpha   90.00
_cell.angle_beta   90.00
_cell.angle_gamma   90.00
#
_symmetry.space_group_name_H-M   'P 1'
#
loop_
_entity.id
_entity.type
_entity.pdbx_description
1 polymer ?
#
loop_
_entity_poly.entity_id
_entity_poly.type
_entity_poly.pdbx_seq_one_letter_code
_entity_poly.pdbx_strand_id
1 'polypeptide(L)'
;MGVLTYIAKRNIIGGHTLGLEYKIETALQVIDESAKPKGTSREMLDDTIEYELDSMPDLVMVTSDEVLEADKLLWKEFTTSVAARELFQIDLTGTIASPGTALDCIIEKGAGYHPRRSQAGVQQYKFSFTVRLV
;
A
#
# COMPACT_ATOMS: atom_id res chain seq x y z
N MET A 1 4.36 6.78 -13.49
CA MET A 1 5.13 5.73 -12.76
C MET A 1 5.21 6.18 -11.33
N GLY A 2 5.23 5.24 -10.39
CA GLY A 2 5.38 5.50 -8.96
C GLY A 2 6.45 4.61 -8.37
N VAL A 3 6.94 4.99 -7.19
CA VAL A 3 8.01 4.29 -6.47
C VAL A 3 7.51 3.92 -5.08
N LEU A 4 7.61 2.64 -4.75
CA LEU A 4 7.42 2.14 -3.39
C LEU A 4 8.79 2.00 -2.72
N THR A 5 8.97 2.61 -1.57
CA THR A 5 10.20 2.48 -0.79
C THR A 5 9.88 1.79 0.53
N TYR A 6 10.58 0.70 0.84
CA TYR A 6 10.36 -0.08 2.05
C TYR A 6 11.69 -0.52 2.66
N ILE A 7 11.69 -0.76 3.98
CA ILE A 7 12.83 -1.36 4.67
C ILE A 7 12.60 -2.86 4.75
N ALA A 8 13.50 -3.67 4.20
CA ALA A 8 13.36 -5.13 4.30
C ALA A 8 13.63 -5.57 5.74
N LYS A 9 12.59 -5.99 6.47
CA LYS A 9 12.73 -6.59 7.81
C LYS A 9 12.83 -8.10 7.78
N ARG A 10 12.75 -8.71 6.60
CA ARG A 10 12.89 -10.15 6.35
C ARG A 10 13.77 -10.34 5.13
N ASN A 11 14.63 -11.36 5.15
CA ASN A 11 15.49 -11.71 4.02
C ASN A 11 14.79 -12.82 3.24
N ILE A 12 13.91 -12.44 2.31
CA ILE A 12 13.16 -13.37 1.47
C ILE A 12 13.87 -13.54 0.12
N ILE A 13 14.58 -12.52 -0.33
CA ILE A 13 15.29 -12.48 -1.61
C ILE A 13 16.79 -12.58 -1.37
N GLY A 14 17.45 -13.50 -2.07
CA GLY A 14 18.91 -13.60 -2.02
C GLY A 14 19.57 -12.28 -2.45
N GLY A 15 20.35 -11.68 -1.55
CA GLY A 15 21.01 -10.38 -1.75
C GLY A 15 20.34 -9.22 -1.00
N HIS A 16 19.11 -9.39 -0.52
CA HIS A 16 18.48 -8.40 0.33
C HIS A 16 18.94 -8.59 1.79
N THR A 17 19.53 -7.55 2.36
CA THR A 17 19.95 -7.49 3.76
C THR A 17 18.88 -6.84 4.63
N LEU A 18 18.68 -7.41 5.81
CA LEU A 18 17.77 -6.91 6.84
C LEU A 18 18.12 -5.47 7.25
N GLY A 19 17.11 -4.61 7.34
CA GLY A 19 17.25 -3.23 7.78
C GLY A 19 17.70 -2.25 6.70
N LEU A 20 17.94 -2.71 5.47
CA LEU A 20 18.21 -1.84 4.33
C LEU A 20 16.93 -1.41 3.63
N GLU A 21 17.00 -0.24 3.00
CA GLU A 21 15.95 0.32 2.17
C GLU A 21 16.02 -0.24 0.74
N TYR A 22 14.85 -0.59 0.19
CA TYR A 22 14.67 -1.05 -1.18
C TYR A 22 13.55 -0.27 -1.86
N LYS A 23 13.68 -0.12 -3.18
CA LYS A 23 12.75 0.63 -4.02
C LYS A 23 12.16 -0.27 -5.09
N ILE A 24 10.85 -0.18 -5.29
CA ILE A 24 10.13 -0.87 -6.36
C ILE A 24 9.51 0.21 -7.24
N GLU A 25 9.93 0.27 -8.50
CA GLU A 25 9.31 1.14 -9.49
C GLU A 25 8.21 0.38 -10.23
N THR A 26 7.00 0.92 -10.21
CA THR A 26 5.86 0.34 -10.91
C THR A 26 4.86 1.42 -11.27
N ALA A 27 3.99 1.17 -12.24
CA ALA A 27 2.82 2.02 -12.42
C ALA A 27 1.82 1.69 -11.29
N LEU A 28 1.59 2.64 -10.39
CA LEU A 28 0.58 2.53 -9.34
C LEU A 28 -0.69 3.25 -9.78
N GLN A 29 -1.82 2.58 -9.66
CA GLN A 29 -3.13 3.20 -9.71
C GLN A 29 -3.64 3.40 -8.29
N VAL A 30 -4.10 4.60 -8.02
CA VAL A 30 -4.61 5.00 -6.72
C VAL A 30 -6.08 5.32 -6.83
N ILE A 31 -6.87 4.62 -6.03
CA ILE A 31 -8.29 4.88 -5.85
C ILE A 31 -8.45 5.37 -4.41
N ASP A 32 -8.83 6.63 -4.27
CA ASP A 32 -9.14 7.22 -2.98
C ASP A 32 -10.41 6.55 -2.44
N GLU A 33 -10.26 5.79 -1.36
CA GLU A 33 -11.37 5.24 -0.60
C GLU A 33 -11.58 6.13 0.62
N SER A 34 -11.97 7.39 0.41
CA SER A 34 -12.34 8.30 1.49
C SER A 34 -13.27 7.57 2.45
N ALA A 35 -12.79 7.28 3.67
CA ALA A 35 -13.55 6.52 4.64
C ALA A 35 -14.84 7.27 4.95
N LYS A 36 -16.00 6.61 4.78
CA LYS A 36 -17.27 7.19 5.21
C LYS A 36 -17.13 7.57 6.70
N PRO A 37 -17.53 8.79 7.11
CA PRO A 37 -17.46 9.20 8.51
C PRO A 37 -18.19 8.16 9.36
N LYS A 38 -17.47 7.57 10.32
CA LYS A 38 -18.09 6.89 11.45
C LYS A 38 -18.27 7.96 12.52
N GLY A 39 -19.48 8.46 12.65
CA GLY A 39 -19.85 9.27 13.81
C GLY A 39 -20.25 8.33 14.94
N THR A 40 -19.75 8.59 16.15
CA THR A 40 -20.30 7.97 17.34
C THR A 40 -21.38 8.90 17.87
N SER A 41 -22.64 8.44 17.87
CA SER A 41 -23.77 9.21 18.41
C SER A 41 -23.91 8.94 19.90
N ARG A 42 -23.90 9.99 20.72
CA ARG A 42 -24.21 9.88 22.14
C ARG A 42 -25.52 10.62 22.43
N GLU A 43 -26.47 9.90 23.01
CA GLU A 43 -27.74 10.47 23.47
C GLU A 43 -27.53 11.06 24.87
N MET A 44 -27.75 12.37 24.99
CA MET A 44 -27.66 13.11 26.25
C MET A 44 -28.97 12.96 27.05
N LEU A 45 -28.92 13.27 28.35
CA LEU A 45 -30.07 13.22 29.25
C LEU A 45 -31.22 14.20 28.89
N ASP A 46 -30.99 15.12 27.96
CA ASP A 46 -31.92 16.15 27.50
C ASP A 46 -32.53 15.85 26.12
N ASP A 47 -32.49 14.59 25.66
CA ASP A 47 -32.88 14.14 24.32
C ASP A 47 -32.06 14.78 23.17
N THR A 48 -30.95 15.45 23.46
CA THR A 48 -30.04 15.95 22.43
C THR A 48 -29.08 14.85 21.96
N ILE A 49 -28.96 14.68 20.65
CA ILE A 49 -27.99 13.76 20.03
C ILE A 49 -26.74 14.56 19.67
N GLU A 50 -25.62 14.24 20.32
CA GLU A 50 -24.32 14.78 19.95
C GLU A 50 -23.62 13.81 18.99
N TYR A 51 -23.15 14.33 17.85
CA TYR A 51 -22.38 13.57 16.87
C TYR A 51 -20.91 13.88 17.05
N GLU A 52 -20.14 12.94 17.61
CA GLU A 52 -18.69 13.04 17.62
C GLU A 52 -18.18 12.48 16.28
N LEU A 53 -17.58 13.35 15.47
CA LEU A 53 -16.88 12.96 14.24
C LEU A 53 -15.56 12.31 14.65
N ASP A 54 -15.50 10.98 14.64
CA ASP A 54 -14.23 10.28 14.76
C ASP A 54 -13.35 10.63 13.55
N SER A 55 -12.04 10.80 13.80
CA SER A 55 -11.05 11.16 12.78
C SER A 55 -11.25 10.33 11.51
N MET A 56 -11.31 10.98 10.34
CA MET A 56 -11.34 10.31 9.05
C MET A 56 -9.93 9.80 8.73
N PRO A 57 -9.65 8.49 8.75
CA PRO A 57 -8.39 8.01 8.21
C PRO A 57 -8.41 8.18 6.69
N ASP A 58 -7.39 8.83 6.15
CA ASP A 58 -7.16 8.90 4.70
C ASP A 58 -6.74 7.50 4.21
N LEU A 59 -7.74 6.74 3.75
CA LEU A 59 -7.56 5.39 3.23
C LEU A 59 -7.48 5.43 1.72
N VAL A 60 -6.45 4.78 1.19
CA VAL A 60 -6.15 4.80 -0.23
C VAL A 60 -5.97 3.35 -0.69
N MET A 61 -6.74 2.93 -1.69
CA MET A 61 -6.50 1.65 -2.35
C MET A 61 -5.46 1.83 -3.45
N VAL A 62 -4.36 1.12 -3.33
CA VAL A 62 -3.25 1.13 -4.28
C VAL A 62 -3.27 -0.19 -5.03
N THR A 63 -3.27 -0.11 -6.36
CA THR A 63 -3.16 -1.27 -7.25
C THR A 63 -1.96 -1.12 -8.16
N SER A 64 -1.10 -2.13 -8.20
CA SER A 64 0.01 -2.20 -9.14
C SER A 64 -0.50 -2.48 -10.55
N ASP A 65 0.26 -2.04 -11.53
CA ASP A 65 0.14 -2.56 -12.88
C ASP A 65 0.67 -4.01 -12.96
N GLU A 66 0.72 -4.58 -14.16
CA GLU A 66 1.21 -5.93 -14.42
C GLU A 66 2.66 -6.11 -13.95
N VAL A 67 2.83 -6.90 -12.90
CA VAL A 67 4.11 -7.32 -12.34
C VAL A 67 4.58 -8.58 -13.07
N LEU A 68 5.82 -8.56 -13.55
CA LEU A 68 6.45 -9.69 -14.22
C LEU A 68 6.85 -10.78 -13.22
N GLU A 69 7.02 -12.02 -13.68
CA GLU A 69 7.47 -13.14 -12.85
C GLU A 69 8.81 -12.86 -12.15
N ALA A 70 9.72 -12.13 -12.80
CA ALA A 70 11.02 -11.77 -12.24
C ALA A 70 10.89 -10.91 -10.96
N ASP A 71 9.90 -10.03 -10.91
CA ASP A 71 9.70 -9.08 -9.80
C ASP A 71 8.81 -9.65 -8.69
N LYS A 72 8.25 -10.84 -8.89
CA LYS A 72 7.33 -11.48 -7.94
C LYS A 72 7.92 -11.65 -6.54
N LEU A 73 9.20 -12.02 -6.45
CA LEU A 73 9.88 -12.19 -5.17
C LEU A 73 10.06 -10.85 -4.45
N LEU A 74 10.35 -9.77 -5.21
CA LEU A 74 10.44 -8.39 -4.72
C LEU A 74 9.12 -7.94 -4.08
N TRP A 75 8.02 -8.13 -4.79
CA TRP A 75 6.69 -7.82 -4.28
C TRP A 75 6.28 -8.69 -3.09
N LYS A 76 6.67 -9.97 -3.07
CA LYS A 76 6.45 -10.84 -1.92
C LYS A 76 7.21 -10.36 -0.68
N GLU A 77 8.45 -9.93 -0.82
CA GLU A 77 9.22 -9.43 0.31
C GLU A 77 8.68 -8.10 0.83
N PHE A 78 8.38 -7.16 -0.08
CA PHE A 78 7.70 -5.92 0.24
C PHE A 78 6.43 -6.21 1.05
N THR A 79 5.48 -6.94 0.47
CA THR A 79 4.20 -7.26 1.12
C THR A 79 4.37 -7.95 2.46
N THR A 80 5.36 -8.84 2.61
CA THR A 80 5.61 -9.49 3.90
C THR A 80 6.18 -8.51 4.93
N SER A 81 7.03 -7.57 4.52
CA SER A 81 7.55 -6.50 5.39
C SER A 81 6.40 -5.59 5.84
N VAL A 82 5.62 -5.04 4.90
CA VAL A 82 4.54 -4.10 5.23
C VAL A 82 3.31 -4.75 5.89
N ALA A 83 3.04 -6.05 5.66
CA ALA A 83 1.98 -6.78 6.36
C ALA A 83 2.23 -6.87 7.88
N ALA A 84 3.45 -6.67 8.33
CA ALA A 84 3.78 -6.54 9.75
C ALA A 84 3.47 -5.13 10.32
N ARG A 85 2.67 -4.32 9.60
CA ARG A 85 2.32 -2.92 9.93
C ARG A 85 3.54 -1.99 9.94
N GLU A 86 4.51 -2.28 9.10
CA GLU A 86 5.70 -1.45 8.94
C GLU A 86 5.38 -0.25 8.05
N LEU A 87 6.01 0.89 8.36
CA LEU A 87 5.94 2.09 7.54
C LEU A 87 6.68 1.85 6.23
N PHE A 88 6.10 2.35 5.15
CA PHE A 88 6.72 2.40 3.84
C PHE A 88 6.28 3.68 3.13
N GLN A 89 7.02 4.06 2.10
CA GLN A 89 6.77 5.29 1.38
C GLN A 89 6.23 5.00 -0.01
N ILE A 90 5.25 5.79 -0.42
CA ILE A 90 4.72 5.76 -1.78
C ILE A 90 4.94 7.13 -2.42
N ASP A 91 5.65 7.14 -3.53
CA ASP A 91 5.71 8.28 -4.42
C ASP A 91 4.89 7.97 -5.67
N LEU A 92 3.80 8.71 -5.87
CA LEU A 92 2.89 8.53 -7.02
C LEU A 92 3.31 9.32 -8.24
N THR A 93 4.23 10.27 -8.06
CA THR A 93 4.55 11.31 -9.05
C THR A 93 5.96 11.18 -9.61
N GLY A 94 6.88 10.57 -8.85
CA GLY A 94 8.27 10.41 -9.21
C GLY A 94 8.63 9.02 -9.73
N THR A 95 9.90 8.92 -10.12
CA THR A 95 10.59 7.70 -10.57
C THR A 95 11.84 7.49 -9.72
N ILE A 96 12.50 6.34 -9.84
CA ILE A 96 13.76 6.10 -9.11
C ILE A 96 14.82 7.15 -9.50
N ALA A 97 14.84 7.57 -10.77
CA ALA A 97 15.78 8.56 -11.30
C ALA A 97 15.38 10.01 -10.98
N SER A 98 14.10 10.28 -10.72
CA SER A 98 13.57 11.61 -10.41
C SER A 98 12.50 11.49 -9.32
N PRO A 99 12.90 11.50 -8.04
CA PRO A 99 11.97 11.40 -6.92
C PRO A 99 11.01 12.59 -6.87
N GLY A 100 9.74 12.30 -6.64
CA GLY A 100 8.67 13.25 -6.39
C GLY A 100 8.38 13.39 -4.90
N THR A 101 7.10 13.56 -4.56
CA THR A 101 6.66 13.64 -3.16
C THR A 101 6.33 12.25 -2.63
N ALA A 102 7.14 11.77 -1.70
CA ALA A 102 6.90 10.54 -0.99
C ALA A 102 5.89 10.76 0.15
N LEU A 103 4.93 9.85 0.28
CA LEU A 103 3.94 9.82 1.35
C LEU A 103 4.22 8.61 2.25
N ASP A 104 4.23 8.82 3.56
CA ASP A 104 4.37 7.74 4.54
C ASP A 104 3.04 6.99 4.67
N CYS A 105 3.10 5.67 4.57
CA CYS A 105 1.95 4.80 4.47
C CYS A 105 2.07 3.60 5.42
N ILE A 106 0.93 3.14 5.94
CA ILE A 106 0.78 1.87 6.67
C ILE A 106 -0.27 1.01 5.98
N ILE A 107 0.00 -0.28 5.77
CA ILE A 107 -1.03 -1.20 5.25
C ILE A 107 -2.10 -1.43 6.33
N GLU A 108 -3.34 -1.09 5.98
CA GLU A 108 -4.52 -1.38 6.80
C GLU A 108 -5.13 -2.73 6.45
N LYS A 109 -5.28 -3.01 5.14
CA LYS A 109 -5.94 -4.22 4.66
C LYS A 109 -5.33 -4.75 3.38
N GLY A 110 -5.17 -6.07 3.35
CA GLY A 110 -4.99 -6.90 2.16
C GLY A 110 -3.71 -6.66 1.38
N ALA A 111 -2.99 -7.72 1.04
CA ALA A 111 -2.16 -7.76 -0.16
C ALA A 111 -2.79 -8.84 -1.05
N GLY A 112 -3.69 -8.45 -1.94
CA GLY A 112 -4.35 -9.36 -2.86
C GLY A 112 -3.41 -9.70 -4.00
N TYR A 113 -2.92 -10.94 -4.05
CA TYR A 113 -2.19 -11.46 -5.20
C TYR A 113 -3.18 -12.05 -6.20
N HIS A 114 -3.35 -11.39 -7.34
CA HIS A 114 -4.23 -11.84 -8.40
C HIS A 114 -3.40 -12.24 -9.63
N PRO A 115 -3.05 -13.53 -9.78
CA PRO A 115 -2.34 -14.00 -10.95
C PRO A 115 -3.27 -13.97 -12.16
N ARG A 116 -2.83 -13.34 -13.24
CA ARG A 116 -3.51 -13.35 -14.53
C ARG A 116 -2.54 -13.83 -15.60
N ARG A 117 -2.99 -14.76 -16.44
CA ARG A 117 -2.15 -15.26 -17.54
C ARG A 117 -2.33 -14.34 -18.74
N SER A 118 -1.30 -13.59 -19.11
CA SER A 118 -1.31 -12.76 -20.31
C SER A 118 -0.71 -13.55 -21.47
N GLN A 119 -1.58 -14.04 -22.36
CA GLN A 119 -1.20 -14.89 -23.49
C GLN A 119 -0.39 -16.14 -23.10
N ALA A 120 -0.11 -16.98 -24.09
CA ALA A 120 0.47 -18.31 -23.91
C ALA A 120 1.92 -18.23 -23.41
N GLY A 121 2.13 -18.11 -22.09
CA GLY A 121 3.43 -18.37 -21.46
C GLY A 121 3.82 -17.44 -20.32
N VAL A 122 3.39 -16.17 -20.35
CA VAL A 122 3.77 -15.19 -19.32
C VAL A 122 2.67 -15.09 -18.26
N GLN A 123 3.01 -15.42 -17.02
CA GLN A 123 2.17 -15.09 -15.87
C GLN A 123 2.47 -13.65 -15.48
N GLN A 124 1.43 -12.84 -15.43
CA GLN A 124 1.49 -11.49 -14.90
C GLN A 124 0.73 -11.45 -13.58
N TYR A 125 1.23 -10.63 -12.67
CA TYR A 125 0.66 -10.51 -11.34
C TYR A 125 0.15 -9.10 -11.14
N LYS A 126 -0.98 -8.96 -10.45
CA LYS A 126 -1.43 -7.67 -9.93
C LYS A 126 -1.54 -7.75 -8.43
N PHE A 127 -1.04 -6.71 -7.77
CA PHE A 127 -1.13 -6.53 -6.33
C PHE A 127 -2.07 -5.38 -6.02
N SER A 128 -3.04 -5.63 -5.15
CA SER A 128 -3.94 -4.59 -4.64
C SER A 128 -3.90 -4.58 -3.12
N PHE A 129 -3.75 -3.40 -2.53
CA PHE A 129 -3.67 -3.23 -1.08
C PHE A 129 -4.22 -1.86 -0.65
N THR A 130 -4.81 -1.80 0.53
CA THR A 130 -5.32 -0.54 1.11
C THR A 130 -4.34 -0.02 2.15
N VAL A 131 -3.98 1.25 2.00
CA VAL A 131 -3.03 1.95 2.87
C VAL A 131 -3.74 3.08 3.60
N ARG A 132 -3.22 3.42 4.78
CA ARG A 132 -3.52 4.64 5.50
C ARG A 132 -2.34 5.59 5.38
N LEU A 133 -2.60 6.82 4.97
CA LEU A 133 -1.61 7.89 4.97
C LEU A 133 -1.32 8.35 6.41
N VAL A 134 -0.07 8.66 6.71
CA VAL A 134 0.42 9.10 8.04
C VAL A 134 0.96 10.52 7.96
#